data_AF-A0A7W9MZT2-F1
#
_entry.id   AF-A0A7W9MZT2-F1
#
_cell.length_a   1.000
_cell.length_b   1.000
_cell.length_c   1.000
_cell.angle_alpha   90.00
_cell.angle_beta   90.00
_cell.angle_gamma   90.00
#
_symmetry.space_group_name_H-M   'P 1'
#
loop_
_entity.id
_entity.type
_entity.pdbx_description
1 polymer ?
#
loop_
_entity_poly.entity_id
_entity_poly.type
_entity_poly.pdbx_seq_one_letter_code
_entity_poly.pdbx_strand_id
1 'polypeptide(L)'
;MLLDRQEFRRLSLTQSFRWRDPGQKKLADALRAGQPATLPVLNHAAGPVGVDVVLSLYWKPLWELGAEVLPLAFQSFKGGHEEAAATLVLNHVARNIFSLDATYLNDALTALAISDRDVLRQIEPDLQAITDLLHEGGKSGIRAGYIRVCELIEAISPRRLRKPHHSHTGRLAQIRERLSFPGRPVPGLTTHQAKGAEWDAVGIKLSDDDRDRLIHGLSVDSDTDRKLYVACTRARVRTVEVLP
;
A
#
# COMPACT_ATOMS: atom_id res chain seq x y z
N MET A 1 -17.16 -26.50 -26.97
CA MET A 1 -17.05 -25.02 -26.86
C MET A 1 -18.41 -24.54 -26.33
N LEU A 2 -18.49 -24.18 -25.04
CA LEU A 2 -19.77 -24.12 -24.28
C LEU A 2 -20.40 -22.71 -24.22
N LEU A 3 -19.80 -21.72 -24.88
CA LEU A 3 -20.22 -20.31 -24.83
C LEU A 3 -21.15 -19.88 -25.97
N ASP A 4 -21.28 -20.66 -27.05
CA ASP A 4 -22.10 -20.29 -28.22
C ASP A 4 -23.59 -20.65 -28.09
N ARG A 5 -24.04 -21.14 -26.93
CA ARG A 5 -25.40 -21.70 -26.74
C ARG A 5 -26.34 -20.94 -25.80
N GLN A 6 -25.99 -19.72 -25.37
CA GLN A 6 -26.93 -18.88 -24.64
C GLN A 6 -26.91 -17.44 -25.15
N GLU A 7 -28.08 -16.94 -25.54
CA GLU A 7 -28.32 -15.52 -25.85
C GLU A 7 -28.12 -14.68 -24.58
N PHE A 8 -26.87 -14.37 -24.23
CA PHE A 8 -26.57 -13.44 -23.15
C PHE A 8 -26.96 -12.02 -23.59
N ARG A 9 -28.13 -11.58 -23.15
CA ARG A 9 -28.62 -10.22 -23.35
C ARG A 9 -27.72 -9.25 -22.57
N ARG A 10 -26.87 -8.50 -23.27
CA ARG A 10 -26.08 -7.41 -22.66
C ARG A 10 -27.02 -6.28 -22.29
N LEU A 11 -27.26 -6.09 -21.00
CA LEU A 11 -28.01 -4.95 -20.49
C LEU A 11 -27.02 -3.83 -20.18
N SER A 12 -27.24 -2.65 -20.77
CA SER A 12 -26.47 -1.46 -20.45
C SER A 12 -26.82 -1.01 -19.04
N LEU A 13 -25.84 -1.01 -18.13
CA LEU A 13 -25.95 -0.37 -16.82
C LEU A 13 -26.07 1.14 -17.04
N THR A 14 -27.29 1.68 -17.02
CA THR A 14 -27.58 3.10 -17.26
C THR A 14 -27.31 3.98 -16.05
N GLN A 15 -27.36 3.41 -14.84
CA GLN A 15 -27.05 4.12 -13.59
C GLN A 15 -26.18 3.23 -12.69
N SER A 16 -25.02 3.76 -12.30
CA SER A 16 -24.18 3.14 -11.28
C SER A 16 -24.38 3.91 -9.98
N PHE A 17 -25.02 3.27 -9.00
CA PHE A 17 -25.17 3.79 -7.63
C PHE A 17 -23.84 3.86 -6.86
N ARG A 18 -22.75 3.39 -7.47
CA ARG A 18 -21.41 3.37 -6.90
C ARG A 18 -20.85 4.78 -6.68
N TRP A 19 -21.15 5.71 -7.59
CA TRP A 19 -20.58 7.05 -7.56
C TRP A 19 -21.51 8.00 -6.83
N ARG A 20 -21.02 8.58 -5.73
CA ARG A 20 -21.72 9.57 -4.92
C ARG A 20 -21.50 11.00 -5.42
N ASP A 21 -20.46 11.20 -6.24
CA ASP A 21 -20.14 12.49 -6.87
C ASP A 21 -20.23 12.42 -8.41
N PRO A 22 -20.83 13.43 -9.06
CA PRO A 22 -20.93 13.48 -10.52
C PRO A 22 -19.57 13.54 -11.24
N GLY A 23 -18.56 14.17 -10.67
CA GLY A 23 -17.20 14.26 -11.21
C GLY A 23 -16.52 12.90 -11.26
N GLN A 24 -16.63 12.11 -10.19
CA GLN A 24 -16.12 10.74 -10.17
C GLN A 24 -16.86 9.83 -11.16
N LYS A 25 -18.18 9.99 -11.32
CA LYS A 25 -18.94 9.29 -12.37
C LYS A 25 -18.43 9.67 -13.75
N LYS A 26 -18.24 10.96 -14.03
CA LYS A 26 -17.73 11.46 -15.31
C LYS A 26 -16.35 10.91 -15.63
N LEU A 27 -15.44 10.86 -14.64
CA LEU A 27 -14.13 10.24 -14.79
C LEU A 27 -14.28 8.77 -15.19
N ALA A 28 -15.07 7.99 -14.46
CA ALA A 28 -15.24 6.57 -14.75
C ALA A 28 -15.89 6.31 -16.12
N ASP A 29 -16.84 7.15 -16.55
CA ASP A 29 -17.49 7.07 -17.86
C ASP A 29 -16.50 7.41 -18.99
N ALA A 30 -15.66 8.45 -18.82
CA ALA A 30 -14.62 8.81 -19.77
C ALA A 30 -13.58 7.69 -19.94
N LEU A 31 -13.08 7.13 -18.84
CA LEU A 31 -12.11 6.05 -18.87
C LEU A 31 -12.69 4.78 -19.52
N ARG A 32 -13.97 4.45 -19.30
CA ARG A 32 -14.64 3.31 -19.98
C ARG A 32 -14.79 3.52 -21.48
N ALA A 33 -14.96 4.77 -21.92
CA ALA A 33 -15.05 5.14 -23.32
C ALA A 33 -13.68 5.30 -23.99
N GLY A 34 -12.58 4.97 -23.30
CA GLY A 34 -11.21 5.15 -23.78
C GLY A 34 -10.85 6.62 -24.03
N GLN A 35 -11.55 7.56 -23.40
CA GLN A 35 -11.31 8.99 -23.59
C GLN A 35 -10.16 9.48 -22.71
N PRO A 36 -9.44 10.53 -23.16
CA PRO A 36 -8.51 11.28 -22.33
C PRO A 36 -9.07 11.65 -20.96
N ALA A 37 -8.25 11.51 -19.92
CA ALA A 37 -8.58 11.94 -18.57
C ALA A 37 -7.35 12.55 -17.87
N THR A 38 -7.60 13.51 -17.00
CA THR A 38 -6.62 14.08 -16.08
C THR A 38 -7.19 14.03 -14.67
N LEU A 39 -6.33 13.80 -13.67
CA LEU A 39 -6.74 13.84 -12.27
C LEU A 39 -6.43 15.22 -11.68
N PRO A 40 -7.31 15.77 -10.83
CA PRO A 40 -6.94 16.94 -10.02
C PRO A 40 -5.73 16.61 -9.15
N VAL A 41 -4.78 17.53 -9.06
CA VAL A 41 -3.55 17.36 -8.26
C VAL A 41 -3.79 17.85 -6.84
N LEU A 42 -3.39 17.06 -5.84
CA LEU A 42 -3.35 17.44 -4.44
C LEU A 42 -1.90 17.78 -4.05
N ASN A 43 -1.63 19.06 -3.79
CA ASN A 43 -0.29 19.54 -3.38
C ASN A 43 -0.12 19.44 -1.85
N HIS A 44 1.01 18.85 -1.41
CA HIS A 44 1.35 18.49 -0.02
C HIS A 44 1.44 19.61 1.03
N ALA A 45 1.08 20.86 0.73
CA ALA A 45 1.20 21.96 1.71
C ALA A 45 0.39 21.73 3.01
N ALA A 46 -0.49 20.72 3.04
CA ALA A 46 -1.20 20.28 4.25
C ALA A 46 -1.14 18.75 4.50
N GLY A 47 -0.39 17.95 3.73
CA GLY A 47 -0.44 16.47 3.75
C GLY A 47 -1.51 15.87 2.81
N PRO A 48 -1.75 14.54 2.80
CA PRO A 48 -2.77 13.86 2.00
C PRO A 48 -4.13 14.02 2.69
N VAL A 49 -4.41 15.22 3.17
CA VAL A 49 -5.57 15.54 3.97
C VAL A 49 -6.80 15.38 3.09
N GLY A 50 -7.63 14.40 3.46
CA GLY A 50 -8.89 14.12 2.80
C GLY A 50 -8.83 13.06 1.69
N VAL A 51 -7.81 12.20 1.66
CA VAL A 51 -7.92 10.89 0.99
C VAL A 51 -7.93 9.77 2.03
N ASP A 52 -8.69 8.71 1.76
CA ASP A 52 -8.81 7.56 2.66
C ASP A 52 -7.68 6.53 2.43
N VAL A 53 -7.09 6.55 1.23
CA VAL A 53 -6.05 5.62 0.78
C VAL A 53 -5.26 6.25 -0.37
N VAL A 54 -4.00 5.88 -0.52
CA VAL A 54 -3.19 6.18 -1.71
C VAL A 54 -2.87 4.91 -2.47
N LEU A 55 -3.12 4.92 -3.78
CA LEU A 55 -2.87 3.82 -4.69
C LEU A 55 -1.69 4.10 -5.62
N SER A 56 -0.96 3.07 -5.97
CA SER A 56 -0.02 3.10 -7.09
C SER A 56 0.02 1.73 -7.77
N LEU A 57 0.56 1.66 -8.99
CA LEU A 57 0.73 0.37 -9.67
C LEU A 57 1.79 -0.49 -8.97
N TYR A 58 2.77 0.17 -8.34
CA TYR A 58 3.92 -0.47 -7.72
C TYR A 58 4.14 0.05 -6.29
N TRP A 59 4.82 -0.74 -5.46
CA TRP A 59 5.09 -0.36 -4.06
C TRP A 59 6.10 0.78 -3.93
N LYS A 60 7.15 0.78 -4.76
CA LYS A 60 8.25 1.75 -4.66
C LYS A 60 7.77 3.21 -4.69
N PRO A 61 6.92 3.64 -5.65
CA PRO A 61 6.41 5.01 -5.67
C PRO A 61 5.67 5.43 -4.39
N LEU A 62 5.01 4.51 -3.68
CA LEU A 62 4.31 4.83 -2.43
C LEU A 62 5.28 5.17 -1.29
N TRP A 63 6.46 4.56 -1.28
CA TRP A 63 7.52 4.88 -0.30
C TRP A 63 8.23 6.20 -0.61
N GLU A 64 8.09 6.73 -1.82
CA GLU A 64 8.70 7.99 -2.28
C GLU A 64 7.81 9.22 -2.01
N LEU A 65 6.54 9.03 -1.65
CA LEU A 65 5.58 10.09 -1.28
C LEU A 65 5.83 10.74 0.09
N GLY A 66 6.84 10.27 0.83
CA GLY A 66 7.15 10.76 2.16
C GLY A 66 6.40 10.05 3.30
N ALA A 67 6.43 10.69 4.48
CA ALA A 67 6.03 10.12 5.77
C ALA A 67 4.51 10.03 5.99
N GLU A 68 3.76 10.78 5.19
CA GLU A 68 2.30 10.87 5.29
C GLU A 68 1.56 9.68 4.67
N VAL A 69 2.26 8.88 3.87
CA VAL A 69 1.76 7.61 3.35
C VAL A 69 2.51 6.47 4.02
N LEU A 70 1.76 5.50 4.55
CA LEU A 70 2.30 4.26 5.08
C LEU A 70 1.89 3.09 4.17
N PRO A 71 2.79 2.63 3.28
CA PRO A 71 2.49 1.48 2.43
C PRO A 71 2.41 0.18 3.24
N LEU A 72 1.46 -0.71 2.90
CA LEU A 72 1.28 -1.98 3.62
C LEU A 72 2.27 -3.10 3.21
N ALA A 73 3.22 -2.79 2.32
CA ALA A 73 4.36 -3.64 2.00
C ALA A 73 5.52 -2.82 1.42
N PHE A 74 6.74 -3.32 1.59
CA PHE A 74 7.95 -2.72 1.03
C PHE A 74 8.07 -2.93 -0.49
N GLN A 75 7.74 -4.13 -0.93
CA GLN A 75 7.77 -4.60 -2.30
C GLN A 75 6.98 -5.92 -2.38
N SER A 76 6.82 -6.49 -3.58
CA SER A 76 6.42 -7.89 -3.70
C SER A 76 7.42 -8.75 -2.95
N PHE A 77 6.92 -9.61 -2.05
CA PHE A 77 7.76 -10.38 -1.15
C PHE A 77 8.70 -11.33 -1.91
N LYS A 78 9.98 -11.36 -1.52
CA LYS A 78 11.04 -12.15 -2.19
C LYS A 78 11.61 -13.29 -1.33
N GLY A 79 11.05 -13.55 -0.15
CA GLY A 79 11.46 -14.67 0.71
C GLY A 79 12.66 -14.42 1.63
N GLY A 80 13.20 -13.20 1.68
CA GLY A 80 14.34 -12.88 2.55
C GLY A 80 13.93 -12.77 4.03
N HIS A 81 14.74 -13.32 4.95
CA HIS A 81 14.42 -13.27 6.39
C HIS A 81 14.42 -11.84 6.94
N GLU A 82 15.32 -10.96 6.49
CA GLU A 82 15.33 -9.56 6.93
C GLU A 82 14.11 -8.79 6.43
N GLU A 83 13.62 -9.12 5.23
CA GLU A 83 12.37 -8.58 4.72
C GLU A 83 11.19 -9.09 5.54
N ALA A 84 11.14 -10.39 5.83
CA ALA A 84 10.10 -10.99 6.64
C ALA A 84 10.03 -10.37 8.05
N ALA A 85 11.17 -10.22 8.71
CA ALA A 85 11.25 -9.62 10.04
C ALA A 85 10.80 -8.14 10.02
N ALA A 86 11.23 -7.38 9.01
CA ALA A 86 10.75 -6.00 8.83
C ALA A 86 9.23 -5.95 8.53
N THR A 87 8.67 -6.94 7.84
CA THR A 87 7.23 -7.06 7.61
C THR A 87 6.46 -7.30 8.91
N LEU A 88 7.01 -8.01 9.90
CA LEU A 88 6.37 -8.14 11.22
C LEU A 88 6.28 -6.78 11.94
N VAL A 89 7.35 -5.99 11.89
CA VAL A 89 7.35 -4.62 12.45
C VAL A 89 6.37 -3.73 11.69
N LEU A 90 6.37 -3.79 10.35
CA LEU A 90 5.40 -3.05 9.53
C LEU A 90 3.95 -3.45 9.86
N ASN A 91 3.70 -4.74 10.09
CA ASN A 91 2.38 -5.26 10.46
C ASN A 91 1.92 -4.68 11.80
N HIS A 92 2.79 -4.62 12.80
CA HIS A 92 2.50 -3.98 14.08
C HIS A 92 2.07 -2.53 13.90
N VAL A 93 2.86 -1.75 13.14
CA VAL A 93 2.55 -0.34 12.86
C VAL A 93 1.23 -0.20 12.09
N ALA A 94 1.02 -0.99 11.04
CA ALA A 94 -0.21 -0.94 10.23
C ALA A 94 -1.46 -1.31 11.05
N ARG A 95 -1.36 -2.29 11.95
CA ARG A 95 -2.46 -2.66 12.84
C ARG A 95 -2.79 -1.56 13.84
N ASN A 96 -1.77 -0.94 14.43
CA ASN A 96 -1.97 0.12 15.42
C ASN A 96 -2.56 1.39 14.79
N ILE A 97 -2.17 1.71 13.55
CA ILE A 97 -2.65 2.94 12.89
C ILE A 97 -3.98 2.70 12.15
N PHE A 98 -4.16 1.55 11.50
CA PHE A 98 -5.28 1.30 10.56
C PHE A 98 -6.16 0.11 10.90
N SER A 99 -5.77 -0.74 11.85
CA SER A 99 -6.35 -2.06 12.05
C SER A 99 -6.30 -2.93 10.78
N LEU A 100 -5.24 -2.75 9.98
CA LEU A 100 -4.96 -3.53 8.77
C LEU A 100 -3.69 -4.34 8.94
N ASP A 101 -3.68 -5.54 8.36
CA ASP A 101 -2.47 -6.36 8.30
C ASP A 101 -1.54 -5.88 7.17
N ALA A 102 -0.23 -6.07 7.34
CA ALA A 102 0.71 -5.93 6.24
C ALA A 102 0.41 -6.95 5.15
N THR A 103 0.51 -6.55 3.87
CA THR A 103 0.03 -7.36 2.73
C THR A 103 0.65 -8.76 2.68
N TYR A 104 1.94 -8.89 3.03
CA TYR A 104 2.69 -10.14 2.95
C TYR A 104 2.99 -10.75 4.33
N LEU A 105 2.12 -10.51 5.33
CA LEU A 105 2.29 -11.06 6.68
C LEU A 105 2.44 -12.59 6.66
N ASN A 106 1.57 -13.29 5.92
CA ASN A 106 1.61 -14.76 5.87
C ASN A 106 2.89 -15.29 5.22
N ASP A 107 3.36 -14.65 4.14
CA ASP A 107 4.62 -15.01 3.51
C ASP A 107 5.81 -14.75 4.43
N ALA A 108 5.76 -13.66 5.20
CA ALA A 108 6.78 -13.34 6.20
C ALA A 108 6.84 -14.38 7.32
N LEU A 109 5.70 -14.77 7.90
CA LEU A 109 5.63 -15.84 8.90
C LEU A 109 6.20 -17.15 8.35
N THR A 110 5.83 -17.50 7.12
CA THR A 110 6.31 -18.71 6.44
C THR A 110 7.83 -18.67 6.23
N ALA A 111 8.38 -17.57 5.75
CA ALA A 111 9.82 -17.40 5.55
C ALA A 111 10.61 -17.50 6.87
N LEU A 112 10.02 -17.01 7.96
CA LEU A 112 10.57 -17.13 9.31
C LEU A 112 10.27 -18.48 9.97
N ALA A 113 9.62 -19.42 9.29
CA ALA A 113 9.23 -20.72 9.86
C ALA A 113 8.41 -20.59 11.16
N ILE A 114 7.59 -19.53 11.27
CA ILE A 114 6.66 -19.31 12.38
C ILE A 114 5.31 -19.90 11.95
N SER A 115 4.93 -21.02 12.58
CA SER A 115 3.70 -21.77 12.22
C SER A 115 2.51 -21.40 13.10
N ASP A 116 2.77 -21.06 14.36
CA ASP A 116 1.74 -20.63 15.30
C ASP A 116 1.49 -19.11 15.13
N ARG A 117 0.25 -18.75 14.80
CA ARG A 117 -0.16 -17.35 14.63
C ARG A 117 -0.36 -16.63 15.96
N ASP A 118 -0.63 -17.35 17.04
CA ASP A 118 -0.81 -16.73 18.36
C ASP A 118 0.48 -16.09 18.87
N VAL A 119 1.63 -16.49 18.32
CA VAL A 119 2.94 -15.84 18.53
C VAL A 119 2.86 -14.35 18.28
N LEU A 120 2.11 -13.88 17.27
CA LEU A 120 1.99 -12.44 16.97
C LEU A 120 1.41 -11.63 18.13
N ARG A 121 0.49 -12.21 18.89
CA ARG A 121 -0.07 -11.58 20.10
C ARG A 121 0.93 -11.63 21.26
N GLN A 122 1.72 -12.71 21.36
CA GLN A 122 2.71 -12.87 22.42
C GLN A 122 3.88 -11.89 22.27
N ILE A 123 4.31 -11.62 21.05
CA ILE A 123 5.45 -10.72 20.74
C ILE A 123 5.03 -9.25 20.58
N GLU A 124 3.75 -8.92 20.74
CA GLU A 124 3.25 -7.55 20.61
C GLU A 124 4.01 -6.56 21.52
N PRO A 125 4.33 -6.88 22.80
CA PRO A 125 5.13 -5.99 23.64
C PRO A 125 6.55 -5.76 23.09
N ASP A 126 7.20 -6.77 22.52
CA ASP A 126 8.53 -6.65 21.92
C ASP A 126 8.49 -5.80 20.64
N LEU A 127 7.47 -6.00 19.81
CA LEU A 127 7.24 -5.19 18.61
C LEU A 127 6.96 -3.73 18.96
N GLN A 128 6.22 -3.48 20.04
CA GLN A 128 6.00 -2.13 20.56
C GLN A 128 7.31 -1.48 21.00
N ALA A 129 8.13 -2.18 21.80
CA ALA A 129 9.43 -1.68 22.23
C ALA A 129 10.37 -1.39 21.03
N ILE A 130 10.33 -2.22 19.98
CA ILE A 130 11.05 -1.96 18.73
C ILE A 130 10.54 -0.67 18.08
N THR A 131 9.23 -0.46 17.96
CA THR A 131 8.69 0.76 17.36
C THR A 131 8.99 2.01 18.17
N ASP A 132 9.01 1.93 19.50
CA ASP A 132 9.37 3.05 20.39
C ASP A 132 10.83 3.46 20.16
N LEU A 133 11.75 2.48 20.07
CA LEU A 133 13.16 2.73 19.72
C LEU A 133 13.30 3.39 18.35
N LEU A 134 12.49 3.01 17.36
CA LEU A 134 12.50 3.63 16.04
C LEU A 134 12.01 5.07 16.10
N HIS A 135 10.95 5.34 16.85
CA HIS A 135 10.35 6.67 16.97
C HIS A 135 11.27 7.64 17.73
N GLU A 136 11.69 7.27 18.94
CA GLU A 136 12.43 8.15 19.85
C GLU A 136 13.94 8.19 19.56
N GLY A 137 14.52 7.07 19.14
CA GLY A 137 15.98 6.90 19.07
C GLY A 137 16.67 7.58 17.90
N GLY A 138 15.96 8.30 17.03
CA GLY A 138 16.55 8.96 15.87
C GLY A 138 17.28 7.98 14.93
N LYS A 139 18.42 8.40 14.36
CA LYS A 139 19.23 7.52 13.49
C LYS A 139 19.85 6.33 14.26
N SER A 140 20.23 6.51 15.52
CA SER A 140 20.76 5.43 16.37
C SER A 140 19.68 4.40 16.71
N GLY A 141 18.42 4.83 16.82
CA GLY A 141 17.24 4.00 17.04
C GLY A 141 17.05 2.93 15.96
N ILE A 142 17.41 3.23 14.70
CA ILE A 142 17.34 2.25 13.60
C ILE A 142 18.24 1.04 13.87
N ARG A 143 19.49 1.28 14.31
CA ARG A 143 20.42 0.20 14.61
C ARG A 143 20.00 -0.57 15.86
N ALA A 144 19.60 0.14 16.91
CA ALA A 144 19.12 -0.47 18.15
C ALA A 144 17.86 -1.33 17.90
N GLY A 145 16.87 -0.80 17.18
CA GLY A 145 15.67 -1.50 16.78
C GLY A 145 15.98 -2.74 15.92
N TYR A 146 16.93 -2.66 14.99
CA TYR A 146 17.34 -3.83 14.20
C TYR A 146 17.98 -4.92 15.07
N ILE A 147 18.80 -4.55 16.06
CA ILE A 147 19.37 -5.51 17.02
C ILE A 147 18.24 -6.20 17.80
N ARG A 148 17.26 -5.45 18.30
CA ARG A 148 16.07 -6.00 18.97
C ARG A 148 15.24 -6.92 18.07
N VAL A 149 15.09 -6.58 16.78
CA VAL A 149 14.46 -7.47 15.81
C VAL A 149 15.24 -8.78 15.66
N CYS A 150 16.58 -8.73 15.63
CA CYS A 150 17.40 -9.96 15.58
C CYS A 150 17.18 -10.83 16.81
N GLU A 151 17.21 -10.23 18.01
CA GLU A 151 16.97 -10.92 19.30
C GLU A 151 15.57 -11.57 19.32
N LEU A 152 14.55 -10.82 18.92
CA LEU A 152 13.17 -11.30 18.86
C LEU A 152 13.03 -12.49 17.91
N ILE A 153 13.55 -12.37 16.68
CA ILE A 153 13.50 -13.47 15.71
C ILE A 153 14.26 -14.69 16.22
N GLU A 154 15.42 -14.51 16.85
CA GLU A 154 16.18 -15.61 17.44
C GLU A 154 15.40 -16.37 18.53
N ALA A 155 14.55 -15.68 19.29
CA ALA A 155 13.71 -16.27 20.32
C ALA A 155 12.51 -17.06 19.78
N ILE A 156 11.90 -16.63 18.66
CA ILE A 156 10.62 -17.18 18.17
C ILE A 156 10.74 -17.99 16.88
N SER A 157 11.92 -18.03 16.27
CA SER A 157 12.15 -18.66 14.97
C SER A 157 13.45 -19.45 14.96
N PRO A 158 13.51 -20.60 14.24
CA PRO A 158 14.76 -21.28 13.98
C PRO A 158 15.66 -20.53 12.98
N ARG A 159 15.15 -19.45 12.35
CA ARG A 159 15.92 -18.61 11.43
C ARG A 159 16.79 -17.64 12.21
N ARG A 160 17.83 -17.14 11.52
CA ARG A 160 18.72 -16.10 12.03
C ARG A 160 18.81 -14.99 11.01
N LEU A 161 18.78 -13.75 11.50
CA LEU A 161 19.04 -12.57 10.70
C LEU A 161 20.54 -12.28 10.65
N ARG A 162 20.99 -11.66 9.56
CA ARG A 162 22.36 -11.17 9.49
C ARG A 162 22.56 -9.98 10.44
N LYS A 163 23.82 -9.70 10.78
CA LYS A 163 24.18 -8.56 11.63
C LYS A 163 23.75 -7.23 10.99
N PRO A 164 23.52 -6.17 11.80
CA PRO A 164 23.13 -4.87 11.29
C PRO A 164 24.08 -4.36 10.21
N HIS A 165 23.53 -4.10 9.04
CA HIS A 165 24.22 -3.49 7.89
C HIS A 165 23.24 -2.56 7.19
N HIS A 166 23.73 -1.52 6.51
CA HIS A 166 22.86 -0.51 5.89
C HIS A 166 21.86 -1.11 4.89
N SER A 167 22.23 -2.21 4.22
CA SER A 167 21.35 -2.96 3.30
C SER A 167 20.19 -3.70 4.00
N HIS A 168 20.26 -3.89 5.31
CA HIS A 168 19.28 -4.64 6.10
C HIS A 168 18.42 -3.73 6.98
N THR A 169 18.92 -2.54 7.33
CA THR A 169 18.22 -1.58 8.18
C THR A 169 17.32 -0.60 7.43
N GLY A 170 17.45 -0.49 6.11
CA GLY A 170 16.72 0.50 5.30
C GLY A 170 15.19 0.45 5.47
N ARG A 171 14.60 -0.74 5.61
CA ARG A 171 13.15 -0.90 5.86
C ARG A 171 12.70 -0.33 7.21
N LEU A 172 13.53 -0.48 8.25
CA LEU A 172 13.24 0.13 9.54
C LEU A 172 13.41 1.64 9.50
N ALA A 173 14.35 2.15 8.70
CA ALA A 173 14.48 3.60 8.46
C ALA A 173 13.23 4.16 7.78
N GLN A 174 12.67 3.44 6.80
CA GLN A 174 11.41 3.80 6.15
C GLN A 174 10.23 3.78 7.13
N ILE A 175 10.11 2.77 7.99
CA ILE A 175 9.07 2.73 9.04
C ILE A 175 9.23 3.91 10.00
N ARG A 176 10.46 4.17 10.48
CA ARG A 176 10.75 5.28 11.39
C ARG A 176 10.25 6.61 10.82
N GLU A 177 10.53 6.88 9.55
CA GLU A 177 10.10 8.12 8.91
C GLU A 177 8.58 8.36 9.07
N ARG A 178 7.77 7.31 8.95
CA ARG A 178 6.30 7.38 9.11
C ARG A 178 5.88 7.45 10.57
N LEU A 179 6.59 6.76 11.47
CA LEU A 179 6.35 6.88 12.90
C LEU A 179 6.62 8.30 13.41
N SER A 180 7.58 9.01 12.81
CA SER A 180 7.90 10.40 13.16
C SER A 180 6.97 11.43 12.48
N PHE A 181 5.99 10.99 11.68
CA PHE A 181 5.03 11.91 11.07
C PHE A 181 4.10 12.48 12.15
N PRO A 182 3.94 13.81 12.26
CA PRO A 182 3.10 14.41 13.31
C PRO A 182 1.60 14.16 13.14
N GLY A 183 1.16 13.77 11.93
CA GLY A 183 -0.22 13.41 11.64
C GLY A 183 -0.46 11.90 11.65
N ARG A 184 -1.70 11.50 11.39
CA ARG A 184 -2.01 10.10 11.08
C ARG A 184 -1.71 9.88 9.59
N PRO A 185 -0.78 8.99 9.21
CA PRO A 185 -0.54 8.70 7.80
C PRO A 185 -1.78 8.03 7.18
N VAL A 186 -1.87 8.03 5.86
CA VAL A 186 -2.90 7.28 5.11
C VAL A 186 -2.33 5.96 4.61
N PRO A 187 -3.13 4.89 4.49
CA PRO A 187 -2.65 3.61 3.99
C PRO A 187 -2.25 3.71 2.51
N GLY A 188 -1.10 3.13 2.16
CA GLY A 188 -0.65 2.98 0.78
C GLY A 188 -0.84 1.54 0.29
N LEU A 189 -1.48 1.36 -0.86
CA LEU A 189 -1.75 0.05 -1.46
C LEU A 189 -1.37 0.03 -2.94
N THR A 190 -0.98 -1.15 -3.44
CA THR A 190 -0.98 -1.31 -4.89
C THR A 190 -2.39 -1.45 -5.43
N THR A 191 -2.62 -1.04 -6.68
CA THR A 191 -3.89 -1.26 -7.40
C THR A 191 -4.35 -2.72 -7.33
N HIS A 192 -3.41 -3.67 -7.34
CA HIS A 192 -3.71 -5.08 -7.19
C HIS A 192 -4.41 -5.40 -5.88
N GLN A 193 -3.90 -4.86 -4.75
CA GLN A 193 -4.48 -5.06 -3.43
C GLN A 193 -5.79 -4.29 -3.22
N ALA A 194 -6.01 -3.23 -4.00
CA ALA A 194 -7.24 -2.45 -3.96
C ALA A 194 -8.43 -3.10 -4.71
N LYS A 195 -8.24 -4.24 -5.37
CA LYS A 195 -9.32 -4.94 -6.08
C LYS A 195 -10.43 -5.34 -5.11
N GLY A 196 -11.68 -5.04 -5.47
CA GLY A 196 -12.85 -5.36 -4.64
C GLY A 196 -13.12 -4.37 -3.50
N ALA A 197 -12.18 -3.45 -3.21
CA ALA A 197 -12.37 -2.40 -2.21
C ALA A 197 -12.87 -1.09 -2.84
N GLU A 198 -13.47 -0.25 -1.99
CA GLU A 198 -13.98 1.09 -2.35
C GLU A 198 -13.84 2.07 -1.17
N TRP A 199 -13.43 3.29 -1.47
CA TRP A 199 -13.26 4.39 -0.52
C TRP A 199 -14.03 5.62 -1.00
N ASP A 200 -14.24 6.63 -0.15
CA ASP A 200 -14.88 7.87 -0.63
C ASP A 200 -13.87 8.71 -1.41
N ALA A 201 -12.66 8.90 -0.89
CA ALA A 201 -11.61 9.64 -1.56
C ALA A 201 -10.33 8.80 -1.74
N VAL A 202 -9.80 8.76 -2.96
CA VAL A 202 -8.60 7.99 -3.32
C VAL A 202 -7.54 8.91 -3.91
N GLY A 203 -6.34 8.88 -3.33
CA GLY A 203 -5.14 9.44 -3.96
C GLY A 203 -4.49 8.41 -4.88
N ILE A 204 -3.90 8.85 -5.99
CA ILE A 204 -3.13 8.00 -6.90
C ILE A 204 -1.76 8.61 -7.12
N LYS A 205 -0.71 7.83 -6.88
CA LYS A 205 0.64 8.17 -7.30
C LYS A 205 0.92 7.59 -8.68
N LEU A 206 0.91 8.48 -9.66
CA LEU A 206 1.21 8.20 -11.06
C LEU A 206 2.71 8.36 -11.34
N SER A 207 3.24 7.53 -12.23
CA SER A 207 4.47 7.82 -12.97
C SER A 207 4.17 8.74 -14.17
N ASP A 208 5.22 9.25 -14.83
CA ASP A 208 5.05 10.04 -16.06
C ASP A 208 4.35 9.22 -17.15
N ASP A 209 4.77 7.97 -17.35
CA ASP A 209 4.13 7.02 -18.27
C ASP A 209 2.64 6.79 -17.95
N ASP A 210 2.28 6.74 -16.66
CA ASP A 210 0.88 6.56 -16.25
C ASP A 210 0.03 7.80 -16.58
N ARG A 211 0.59 9.00 -16.41
CA ARG A 211 -0.08 10.26 -16.80
C ARG A 211 -0.27 10.33 -18.30
N ASP A 212 0.78 10.01 -19.06
CA ASP A 212 0.72 9.99 -20.52
C ASP A 212 -0.37 9.04 -21.01
N ARG A 213 -0.47 7.84 -20.42
CA ARG A 213 -1.56 6.89 -20.73
C ARG A 213 -2.94 7.47 -20.45
N LEU A 214 -3.13 8.14 -19.31
CA LEU A 214 -4.42 8.75 -18.98
C LEU A 214 -4.80 9.88 -19.96
N ILE A 215 -3.83 10.72 -20.35
CA ILE A 215 -4.06 11.84 -21.27
C ILE A 215 -4.39 11.36 -22.70
N HIS A 216 -3.85 10.22 -23.13
CA HIS A 216 -4.16 9.66 -24.45
C HIS A 216 -5.42 8.76 -24.47
N GLY A 217 -5.92 8.39 -23.29
CA GLY A 217 -7.03 7.46 -23.14
C GLY A 217 -6.57 6.03 -22.94
N LEU A 218 -7.28 5.30 -22.07
CA LEU A 218 -6.92 3.95 -21.66
C LEU A 218 -7.48 2.89 -22.63
N SER A 219 -6.66 1.91 -22.99
CA SER A 219 -7.07 0.75 -23.79
C SER A 219 -7.38 -0.48 -22.93
N VAL A 220 -8.45 -1.21 -23.26
CA VAL A 220 -8.81 -2.46 -22.57
C VAL A 220 -7.82 -3.60 -22.83
N ASP A 221 -7.07 -3.53 -23.93
CA ASP A 221 -6.10 -4.55 -24.32
C ASP A 221 -4.76 -4.42 -23.58
N SER A 222 -4.52 -3.26 -22.96
CA SER A 222 -3.33 -2.99 -22.16
C SER A 222 -3.54 -3.42 -20.70
N ASP A 223 -2.67 -4.27 -20.16
CA ASP A 223 -2.71 -4.68 -18.75
C ASP A 223 -2.47 -3.50 -17.79
N THR A 224 -1.54 -2.61 -18.14
CA THR A 224 -1.25 -1.39 -17.38
C THR A 224 -2.47 -0.46 -17.35
N ASP A 225 -3.15 -0.30 -18.50
CA ASP A 225 -4.30 0.58 -18.60
C ASP A 225 -5.49 0.02 -17.82
N ARG A 226 -5.70 -1.30 -17.83
CA ARG A 226 -6.70 -1.95 -16.97
C ARG A 226 -6.41 -1.72 -15.48
N LYS A 227 -5.14 -1.72 -15.07
CA LYS A 227 -4.74 -1.36 -13.70
C LYS A 227 -5.01 0.12 -13.41
N LEU A 228 -4.63 1.03 -14.30
CA LEU A 228 -4.92 2.47 -14.15
C LEU A 228 -6.41 2.74 -14.04
N TYR A 229 -7.22 2.09 -14.88
CA TYR A 229 -8.68 2.14 -14.80
C TYR A 229 -9.18 1.68 -13.42
N VAL A 230 -8.69 0.53 -12.92
CA VAL A 230 -9.06 0.04 -11.58
C VAL A 230 -8.70 1.06 -10.51
N ALA A 231 -7.49 1.63 -10.54
CA ALA A 231 -7.02 2.62 -9.57
C ALA A 231 -7.93 3.86 -9.57
N CYS A 232 -8.21 4.43 -10.75
CA CYS A 232 -9.01 5.65 -10.92
C CYS A 232 -10.50 5.46 -10.59
N THR A 233 -10.94 4.22 -10.41
CA THR A 233 -12.35 3.89 -10.17
C THR A 233 -12.61 3.32 -8.77
N ARG A 234 -11.61 3.31 -7.88
CA ARG A 234 -11.81 2.86 -6.48
C ARG A 234 -12.56 3.88 -5.60
N ALA A 235 -12.56 5.16 -5.96
CA ALA A 235 -13.23 6.20 -5.18
C ALA A 235 -14.73 6.30 -5.48
N ARG A 236 -15.57 6.50 -4.46
CA ARG A 236 -16.99 6.80 -4.60
C ARG A 236 -17.25 8.28 -4.82
N VAL A 237 -16.42 9.16 -4.25
CA VAL A 237 -16.58 10.62 -4.27
C VAL A 237 -15.50 11.29 -5.11
N ARG A 238 -14.21 11.00 -4.91
CA ARG A 238 -13.16 11.68 -5.68
C ARG A 238 -11.87 10.88 -5.83
N THR A 239 -11.26 11.02 -6.99
CA THR A 239 -9.91 10.55 -7.28
C THR A 239 -9.01 11.73 -7.57
N VAL A 240 -7.86 11.80 -6.90
CA VAL A 240 -6.86 12.86 -7.10
C VAL A 240 -5.50 12.24 -7.36
N GLU A 241 -4.64 12.97 -8.05
CA GLU A 241 -3.23 12.65 -8.13
C GLU A 241 -2.48 13.19 -6.91
N VAL A 242 -1.56 12.38 -6.37
CA VAL A 242 -0.65 12.76 -5.28
C VAL A 242 0.78 12.85 -5.86
N LEU A 243 1.41 14.01 -5.70
CA LEU A 243 2.78 14.30 -6.12
C LEU A 243 3.64 14.49 -4.87
N PRO A 244 4.89 13.98 -4.79
CA PRO A 244 5.78 14.05 -3.61
C PRO A 244 6.07 15.44 -3.04
#